data_AF-A0A381UJT8-F1
#
_entry.id   AF-A0A381UJT8-F1
#
_cell.length_a   1.000
_cell.length_b   1.000
_cell.length_c   1.000
_cell.angle_alpha   90.00
_cell.angle_beta   90.00
_cell.angle_gamma   90.00
#
_symmetry.space_group_name_H-M   'P 1'
#
loop_
_entity.id
_entity.type
_entity.pdbx_description
1 polymer ?
#
loop_
_entity_poly.entity_id
_entity_poly.type
_entity_poly.pdbx_seq_one_letter_code
_entity_poly.pdbx_strand_id
1 'polypeptide(L)'
;MEAEMPEPTHVVSKGMRSPEKVMRLSRMGSSFQTRLSFMRSLTRRISKEKWKFEKLRFEVDEKGYGTSVYVVHTPERTYSLITFTNEVAPEQRTDRVVAEVWDATFNLFDGIPTEADIKRLSENTPKQEAGRFSPSELVLARANKSLRLFEHVASRLSEGKQPDIELLASVGYLMRTTAVYGSGKFGCADREKICNRSETRGSFQVELLTVYLFRWFTIELVEYVARQRGGRKAVSLNPEISKFLGIGNATGLGMAPFLIKHPVLIHKWVLARETALSRVVALESHTPESLSLFRKFMFQATQHIAEWNVEDEQQTSRIIKTREDLKQLSNWFANEENIKQPLIWERILRFAEANFSLEGQELTVSLLLESHGKLVDELADDMQTSTGIELEPSMSLNQLGELLQKSFNWALGIDFDDPEKQRRFWYYSEEKLEPRFGDRYADPGAEQEMPLAVGRDVFLLNKKIKSVTDDISVGTFVQNHPEFRNIVRRVQTVVRFPYAEIRDNIVDAEMRPIDLLRFKLAFFGASKFDPKSELWTRITLFQGAPLPDQFVGNDSDEWAFPFCPDIVAA
;
A
#
# COMPACT_ATOMS: atom_id res chain seq x y z
N MET A 1 9.72 -11.26 39.52
CA MET A 1 9.93 -11.41 38.07
C MET A 1 10.42 -10.07 37.59
N GLU A 2 11.72 -9.97 37.34
CA GLU A 2 12.34 -8.78 36.78
C GLU A 2 11.69 -8.49 35.42
N ALA A 3 11.11 -7.31 35.28
CA ALA A 3 10.69 -6.81 33.99
C ALA A 3 11.97 -6.52 33.21
N GLU A 4 12.25 -7.33 32.19
CA GLU A 4 13.27 -7.00 31.18
C GLU A 4 13.00 -5.58 30.69
N MET A 5 14.01 -4.71 30.85
CA MET A 5 13.99 -3.39 30.24
C MET A 5 13.82 -3.56 28.72
N PRO A 6 12.92 -2.81 28.08
CA PRO A 6 12.77 -2.89 26.62
C PRO A 6 14.07 -2.46 25.93
N GLU A 7 14.38 -3.16 24.84
CA GLU A 7 15.55 -3.02 23.97
C GLU A 7 15.99 -1.57 23.71
N PRO A 8 17.30 -1.34 23.47
CA PRO A 8 17.86 0.00 23.32
C PRO A 8 17.15 0.79 22.22
N THR A 9 16.85 2.05 22.52
CA THR A 9 16.40 3.08 21.57
C THR A 9 17.20 3.01 20.28
N HIS A 10 16.54 2.66 19.17
CA HIS A 10 17.12 2.81 17.84
C HIS A 10 17.21 4.30 17.50
N VAL A 11 18.28 4.94 17.98
CA VAL A 11 18.72 6.25 17.47
C VAL A 11 18.91 6.08 15.97
N VAL A 12 18.42 7.06 15.20
CA VAL A 12 18.64 7.12 13.74
C VAL A 12 20.13 6.88 13.48
N SER A 13 20.48 5.70 12.95
CA SER A 13 21.86 5.29 12.76
C SER A 13 22.55 6.17 11.73
N LYS A 14 23.88 6.26 11.83
CA LYS A 14 24.72 6.96 10.84
C LYS A 14 24.36 6.48 9.43
N GLY A 15 23.94 7.40 8.56
CA GLY A 15 23.59 7.13 7.16
C GLY A 15 22.09 7.06 6.84
N MET A 16 21.19 7.04 7.84
CA MET A 16 19.75 7.17 7.57
C MET A 16 19.32 8.64 7.42
N ARG A 17 18.33 8.91 6.57
CA ARG A 17 17.77 10.27 6.40
C ARG A 17 16.95 10.64 7.63
N SER A 18 17.02 11.90 8.05
CA SER A 18 16.35 12.33 9.28
C SER A 18 14.81 12.30 9.13
N PRO A 19 14.05 12.12 10.23
CA PRO A 19 12.59 12.15 10.16
C PRO A 19 12.02 13.49 9.67
N GLU A 20 12.70 14.61 9.92
CA GLU A 20 12.35 15.94 9.40
C GLU A 20 12.36 15.97 7.87
N LYS A 21 13.23 15.16 7.24
CA LYS A 21 13.31 15.03 5.78
C LYS A 21 12.29 14.03 5.25
N VAL A 22 12.13 12.89 5.92
CA VAL A 22 11.35 11.74 5.42
C VAL A 22 9.86 11.87 5.68
N MET A 23 9.45 12.33 6.86
CA MET A 23 8.06 12.33 7.33
C MET A 23 7.31 13.61 6.94
N ARG A 24 7.58 14.15 5.75
CA ARG A 24 6.89 15.32 5.19
C ARG A 24 5.90 14.85 4.13
N LEU A 25 4.67 15.37 4.15
CA LEU A 25 3.59 14.98 3.25
C LEU A 25 4.01 15.01 1.79
N SER A 26 4.70 16.07 1.36
CA SER A 26 5.19 16.20 -0.02
C SER A 26 6.17 15.10 -0.44
N ARG A 27 7.03 14.63 0.47
CA ARG A 27 7.94 13.50 0.21
C ARG A 27 7.21 12.16 0.31
N MET A 28 6.34 12.00 1.30
CA MET A 28 5.49 10.82 1.46
C MET A 28 4.64 10.59 0.19
N GLY A 29 4.00 11.64 -0.32
CA GLY A 29 3.27 11.68 -1.58
C GLY A 29 4.13 11.61 -2.85
N SER A 30 5.45 11.49 -2.71
CA SER A 30 6.40 11.24 -3.80
C SER A 30 6.93 9.80 -3.80
N SER A 31 6.46 8.95 -2.88
CA SER A 31 6.96 7.59 -2.72
C SER A 31 6.67 6.69 -3.92
N PHE A 32 7.58 5.74 -4.14
CA PHE A 32 7.46 4.64 -5.09
C PHE A 32 7.51 3.31 -4.34
N GLN A 33 6.94 2.27 -4.94
CA GLN A 33 7.18 0.91 -4.48
C GLN A 33 8.67 0.61 -4.41
N THR A 34 9.06 -0.29 -3.53
CA THR A 34 10.41 -0.87 -3.46
C THR A 34 10.33 -2.38 -3.34
N ARG A 35 11.45 -3.08 -3.39
CA ARG A 35 11.46 -4.52 -3.12
C ARG A 35 11.00 -4.89 -1.71
N LEU A 36 11.02 -3.97 -0.74
CA LEU A 36 10.45 -4.21 0.59
C LEU A 36 8.92 -4.25 0.61
N SER A 37 8.26 -3.76 -0.44
CA SER A 37 6.80 -3.62 -0.47
C SER A 37 6.07 -4.94 -0.19
N PHE A 38 4.89 -4.86 0.42
CA PHE A 38 4.20 -6.04 0.95
C PHE A 38 3.84 -7.07 -0.13
N MET A 39 3.45 -6.63 -1.34
CA MET A 39 3.22 -7.53 -2.47
C MET A 39 4.51 -8.24 -2.92
N ARG A 40 5.66 -7.55 -2.90
CA ARG A 40 6.97 -8.10 -3.26
C ARG A 40 7.44 -9.13 -2.23
N SER A 41 7.26 -8.83 -0.94
CA SER A 41 7.51 -9.78 0.14
C SER A 41 6.62 -11.03 0.01
N LEU A 42 5.34 -10.86 -0.31
CA LEU A 42 4.42 -11.98 -0.54
C LEU A 42 4.86 -12.87 -1.72
N THR A 43 5.17 -12.30 -2.88
CA THR A 43 5.59 -13.09 -4.05
C THR A 43 6.93 -13.78 -3.83
N ARG A 44 7.88 -13.12 -3.15
CA ARG A 44 9.13 -13.77 -2.72
C ARG A 44 8.87 -14.95 -1.80
N ARG A 45 7.94 -14.80 -0.86
CA ARG A 45 7.60 -15.87 0.07
C ARG A 45 6.96 -17.05 -0.64
N ILE A 46 5.97 -16.80 -1.51
CA ILE A 46 5.31 -17.83 -2.33
C ILE A 46 6.36 -18.67 -3.06
N SER A 47 7.34 -18.01 -3.68
CA SER A 47 8.44 -18.67 -4.39
C SER A 47 9.38 -19.44 -3.46
N LYS A 48 9.89 -18.79 -2.41
CA LYS A 48 10.83 -19.37 -1.44
C LYS A 48 10.26 -20.62 -0.75
N GLU A 49 9.00 -20.56 -0.35
CA GLU A 49 8.30 -21.65 0.33
C GLU A 49 7.60 -22.61 -0.64
N LYS A 50 7.68 -22.36 -1.95
CA LYS A 50 7.11 -23.19 -3.01
C LYS A 50 5.63 -23.51 -2.77
N TRP A 51 4.84 -22.46 -2.47
CA TRP A 51 3.40 -22.62 -2.24
C TRP A 51 2.75 -23.24 -3.48
N LYS A 52 1.76 -24.10 -3.25
CA LYS A 52 1.03 -24.78 -4.32
C LYS A 52 -0.32 -24.13 -4.51
N PHE A 53 -0.78 -24.06 -5.75
CA PHE A 53 -2.05 -23.48 -6.11
C PHE A 53 -2.91 -24.52 -6.82
N GLU A 54 -4.19 -24.53 -6.48
CA GLU A 54 -5.16 -25.48 -7.02
C GLU A 54 -6.48 -24.76 -7.32
N LYS A 55 -7.19 -25.21 -8.37
CA LYS A 55 -8.54 -24.76 -8.69
C LYS A 55 -9.49 -25.92 -8.39
N LEU A 56 -10.13 -25.89 -7.21
CA LEU A 56 -11.03 -26.96 -6.76
C LEU A 56 -12.41 -26.90 -7.42
N ARG A 57 -12.91 -25.69 -7.69
CA ARG A 57 -14.21 -25.46 -8.33
C ARG A 57 -14.12 -24.36 -9.37
N PHE A 58 -14.74 -24.57 -10.51
CA PHE A 58 -14.94 -23.55 -11.54
C PHE A 58 -16.28 -23.79 -12.24
N GLU A 59 -17.37 -23.50 -11.52
CA GLU A 59 -18.75 -23.70 -11.95
C GLU A 59 -19.33 -22.36 -12.37
N VAL A 60 -18.99 -21.93 -13.58
CA VAL A 60 -19.51 -20.70 -14.20
C VAL A 60 -20.20 -21.01 -15.52
N ASP A 61 -21.21 -20.24 -15.87
CA ASP A 61 -21.91 -20.33 -17.14
C ASP A 61 -21.08 -19.78 -18.31
N GLU A 62 -21.62 -19.85 -19.53
CA GLU A 62 -20.97 -19.36 -20.76
C GLU A 62 -20.60 -17.87 -20.75
N LYS A 63 -21.24 -17.08 -19.88
CA LYS A 63 -20.97 -15.65 -19.68
C LYS A 63 -20.00 -15.40 -18.51
N GLY A 64 -19.60 -16.44 -17.79
CA GLY A 64 -18.69 -16.36 -16.65
C GLY A 64 -19.37 -16.02 -15.32
N TYR A 65 -20.66 -16.32 -15.16
CA TYR A 65 -21.40 -16.14 -13.91
C TYR A 65 -21.52 -17.47 -13.16
N GLY A 66 -21.25 -17.47 -11.86
CA GLY A 66 -21.34 -18.67 -11.03
C GLY A 66 -20.39 -18.65 -9.84
N THR A 67 -19.90 -19.83 -9.46
CA THR A 67 -19.08 -20.03 -8.26
C THR A 67 -17.75 -20.70 -8.60
N SER A 68 -16.66 -20.17 -8.05
CA SER A 68 -15.32 -20.77 -8.19
C SER A 68 -14.60 -20.82 -6.85
N VAL A 69 -13.72 -21.81 -6.67
CA VAL A 69 -12.90 -21.98 -5.47
C VAL A 69 -11.44 -22.20 -5.88
N TYR A 70 -10.58 -21.25 -5.50
CA TYR A 70 -9.15 -21.28 -5.74
C TYR A 70 -8.41 -21.46 -4.43
N VAL A 71 -7.52 -22.42 -4.37
CA VAL A 71 -6.84 -22.84 -3.15
C VAL A 71 -5.36 -22.57 -3.25
N VAL A 72 -4.79 -22.12 -2.14
CA VAL A 72 -3.35 -21.99 -1.94
C VAL A 72 -2.92 -22.79 -0.73
N HIS A 73 -1.93 -23.64 -0.92
CA HIS A 73 -1.30 -24.45 0.12
C HIS A 73 0.05 -23.85 0.47
N THR A 74 0.16 -23.37 1.71
CA THR A 74 1.43 -23.03 2.34
C THR A 74 2.04 -24.31 2.97
N PRO A 75 3.27 -24.25 3.51
CA PRO A 75 3.85 -25.40 4.20
C PRO A 75 3.03 -25.90 5.40
N GLU A 76 2.29 -25.01 6.07
CA GLU A 76 1.56 -25.34 7.30
C GLU A 76 0.04 -25.28 7.16
N ARG A 77 -0.49 -24.53 6.19
CA ARG A 77 -1.92 -24.18 6.12
C ARG A 77 -2.43 -24.13 4.70
N THR A 78 -3.75 -24.14 4.58
CA THR A 78 -4.46 -24.01 3.31
C THR A 78 -5.45 -22.86 3.41
N TYR A 79 -5.54 -22.05 2.37
CA TYR A 79 -6.50 -20.96 2.26
C TYR A 79 -7.27 -21.10 0.95
N SER A 80 -8.56 -20.78 0.95
CA SER A 80 -9.41 -20.89 -0.24
C SER A 80 -10.09 -19.57 -0.54
N LEU A 81 -9.84 -19.01 -1.72
CA LEU A 81 -10.63 -17.93 -2.26
C LEU A 81 -11.92 -18.49 -2.87
N ILE A 82 -13.04 -18.18 -2.26
CA ILE A 82 -14.38 -18.45 -2.80
C ILE A 82 -14.82 -17.21 -3.57
N THR A 83 -15.22 -17.41 -4.82
CA THR A 83 -15.60 -16.35 -5.74
C THR A 83 -17.03 -16.55 -6.20
N PHE A 84 -17.82 -15.49 -6.14
CA PHE A 84 -19.17 -15.42 -6.71
C PHE A 84 -19.20 -14.35 -7.80
N THR A 85 -19.59 -14.73 -9.01
CA THR A 85 -19.83 -13.81 -10.12
C THR A 85 -21.29 -13.85 -10.55
N ASN A 86 -21.84 -12.68 -10.84
CA ASN A 86 -23.25 -12.51 -11.16
C ASN A 86 -23.44 -11.47 -12.26
N GLU A 87 -24.53 -11.60 -13.01
CA GLU A 87 -24.93 -10.59 -13.99
C GLU A 87 -25.36 -9.33 -13.25
N VAL A 88 -24.88 -8.18 -13.72
CA VAL A 88 -25.28 -6.87 -13.22
C VAL A 88 -25.82 -6.07 -14.39
N ALA A 89 -27.08 -5.64 -14.29
CA ALA A 89 -27.74 -4.85 -15.31
C ALA A 89 -26.98 -3.53 -15.55
N PRO A 90 -26.86 -3.04 -16.80
CA PRO A 90 -26.09 -1.83 -17.10
C PRO A 90 -26.45 -0.62 -16.24
N GLU A 91 -27.75 -0.39 -16.03
CA GLU A 91 -28.33 0.67 -15.21
C GLU A 91 -28.01 0.57 -13.71
N GLN A 92 -27.64 -0.62 -13.21
CA GLN A 92 -27.22 -0.83 -11.81
C GLN A 92 -25.71 -0.67 -11.61
N ARG A 93 -24.94 -0.57 -12.71
CA ARG A 93 -23.48 -0.45 -12.63
C ARG A 93 -23.09 0.96 -12.26
N THR A 94 -22.35 1.08 -11.17
CA THR A 94 -21.72 2.34 -10.78
C THR A 94 -20.28 2.12 -10.34
N ASP A 95 -19.43 3.06 -10.73
CA ASP A 95 -18.03 3.09 -10.31
C ASP A 95 -17.84 3.67 -8.91
N ARG A 96 -18.93 4.09 -8.25
CA ARG A 96 -18.93 4.70 -6.92
C ARG A 96 -18.84 3.64 -5.83
N VAL A 97 -18.23 4.02 -4.71
CA VAL A 97 -18.11 3.17 -3.50
C VAL A 97 -19.49 2.81 -2.89
N VAL A 98 -20.53 3.58 -3.21
CA VAL A 98 -21.92 3.34 -2.77
C VAL A 98 -22.67 2.30 -3.60
N ALA A 99 -22.03 1.62 -4.56
CA ALA A 99 -22.64 0.51 -5.28
C ALA A 99 -23.25 -0.52 -4.30
N GLU A 100 -24.34 -1.17 -4.72
CA GLU A 100 -24.99 -2.26 -3.97
C GLU A 100 -24.78 -3.62 -4.65
N VAL A 101 -24.29 -3.62 -5.89
CA VAL A 101 -24.04 -4.80 -6.71
C VAL A 101 -22.69 -4.67 -7.41
N TRP A 102 -22.02 -5.81 -7.57
CA TRP A 102 -20.69 -5.92 -8.17
C TRP A 102 -20.63 -7.12 -9.10
N ASP A 103 -19.76 -7.07 -10.12
CA ASP A 103 -19.57 -8.21 -11.03
C ASP A 103 -19.02 -9.45 -10.33
N ALA A 104 -18.20 -9.24 -9.30
CA ALA A 104 -17.57 -10.31 -8.53
C ALA A 104 -17.46 -9.92 -7.06
N THR A 105 -17.74 -10.89 -6.18
CA THR A 105 -17.47 -10.81 -4.75
C THR A 105 -16.66 -12.01 -4.30
N PHE A 106 -15.83 -11.80 -3.29
CA PHE A 106 -14.79 -12.74 -2.89
C PHE A 106 -14.75 -12.90 -1.39
N ASN A 107 -14.40 -14.11 -0.96
CA ASN A 107 -14.13 -14.44 0.42
C ASN A 107 -12.85 -15.30 0.52
N LEU A 108 -11.85 -14.85 1.28
CA LEU A 108 -10.71 -15.69 1.63
C LEU A 108 -11.03 -16.51 2.87
N PHE A 109 -11.20 -17.81 2.69
CA PHE A 109 -11.56 -18.77 3.72
C PHE A 109 -10.31 -19.46 4.30
N ASP A 110 -10.32 -19.67 5.62
CA ASP A 110 -9.29 -20.36 6.40
C ASP A 110 -9.50 -21.88 6.33
N GLY A 111 -8.89 -22.54 5.33
CA GLY A 111 -9.04 -23.96 5.04
C GLY A 111 -9.68 -24.25 3.68
N ILE A 112 -10.24 -25.44 3.51
CA ILE A 112 -11.04 -25.85 2.35
C ILE A 112 -12.52 -25.77 2.75
N PRO A 113 -13.36 -25.00 2.05
CA PRO A 113 -14.76 -24.84 2.40
C PRO A 113 -15.58 -26.09 2.08
N THR A 114 -16.57 -26.40 2.92
CA THR A 114 -17.58 -27.42 2.63
C THR A 114 -18.67 -26.88 1.70
N GLU A 115 -19.52 -27.75 1.14
CA GLU A 115 -20.72 -27.29 0.41
C GLU A 115 -21.64 -26.41 1.26
N ALA A 116 -21.73 -26.69 2.55
CA ALA A 116 -22.53 -25.88 3.47
C ALA A 116 -21.94 -24.49 3.63
N ASP A 117 -20.61 -24.36 3.68
CA ASP A 117 -19.92 -23.08 3.70
C ASP A 117 -20.14 -22.30 2.41
N ILE A 118 -19.97 -22.94 1.26
CA ILE A 118 -20.16 -22.31 -0.05
C ILE A 118 -21.60 -21.80 -0.19
N LYS A 119 -22.60 -22.62 0.16
CA LYS A 119 -24.02 -22.23 0.12
C LYS A 119 -24.32 -21.05 1.05
N ARG A 120 -23.81 -21.09 2.30
CA ARG A 120 -23.98 -19.97 3.24
C ARG A 120 -23.34 -18.70 2.68
N LEU A 121 -22.13 -18.82 2.14
CA LEU A 121 -21.37 -17.67 1.65
C LEU A 121 -21.93 -17.12 0.34
N SER A 122 -22.60 -17.90 -0.50
CA SER A 122 -23.28 -17.37 -1.69
C SER A 122 -24.43 -16.43 -1.33
N GLU A 123 -25.05 -16.62 -0.15
CA GLU A 123 -26.15 -15.77 0.33
C GLU A 123 -25.66 -14.53 1.12
N ASN A 124 -24.38 -14.49 1.49
CA ASN A 124 -23.82 -13.48 2.40
C ASN A 124 -22.70 -12.63 1.79
N THR A 125 -21.78 -13.23 1.03
CA THR A 125 -20.63 -12.53 0.43
C THR A 125 -21.07 -11.44 -0.54
N PRO A 126 -22.08 -11.66 -1.42
CA PRO A 126 -22.58 -10.60 -2.29
C PRO A 126 -23.19 -9.41 -1.53
N LYS A 127 -23.73 -9.63 -0.31
CA LYS A 127 -24.33 -8.56 0.52
C LYS A 127 -23.31 -7.66 1.20
N GLN A 128 -22.02 -8.04 1.19
CA GLN A 128 -20.91 -7.26 1.77
C GLN A 128 -21.22 -6.79 3.20
N GLU A 129 -21.43 -5.49 3.42
CA GLU A 129 -21.70 -4.90 4.74
C GLU A 129 -22.97 -5.46 5.40
N ALA A 130 -23.96 -5.88 4.61
CA ALA A 130 -25.19 -6.50 5.10
C ALA A 130 -25.08 -8.03 5.29
N GLY A 131 -23.96 -8.64 4.87
CA GLY A 131 -23.71 -10.07 5.02
C GLY A 131 -23.41 -10.48 6.47
N ARG A 132 -23.39 -11.79 6.73
CA ARG A 132 -22.96 -12.37 8.00
C ARG A 132 -21.82 -13.36 7.77
N PHE A 133 -20.75 -13.16 8.52
CA PHE A 133 -19.52 -13.91 8.40
C PHE A 133 -19.11 -14.48 9.75
N SER A 134 -18.17 -15.41 9.70
CA SER A 134 -17.63 -16.15 10.82
C SER A 134 -16.11 -15.99 10.86
N PRO A 135 -15.45 -16.41 11.94
CA PRO A 135 -13.99 -16.39 12.03
C PRO A 135 -13.29 -17.24 10.96
N SER A 136 -13.98 -18.13 10.23
CA SER A 136 -13.39 -18.88 9.11
C SER A 136 -13.18 -18.01 7.86
N GLU A 137 -13.86 -16.88 7.75
CA GLU A 137 -13.68 -15.91 6.68
C GLU A 137 -12.64 -14.85 7.11
N LEU A 138 -11.48 -14.83 6.45
CA LEU A 138 -10.37 -13.93 6.77
C LEU A 138 -10.51 -12.57 6.11
N VAL A 139 -10.91 -12.56 4.83
CA VAL A 139 -10.98 -11.35 4.01
C VAL A 139 -12.23 -11.39 3.14
N LEU A 140 -12.87 -10.23 3.00
CA LEU A 140 -13.93 -9.98 2.02
C LEU A 140 -13.41 -9.01 0.97
N ALA A 141 -13.72 -9.27 -0.29
CA ALA A 141 -13.45 -8.30 -1.33
C ALA A 141 -14.58 -8.24 -2.35
N ARG A 142 -14.59 -7.15 -3.11
CA ARG A 142 -15.53 -6.92 -4.20
C ARG A 142 -14.85 -6.20 -5.35
N ALA A 143 -15.27 -6.51 -6.57
CA ALA A 143 -14.66 -5.96 -7.77
C ALA A 143 -15.62 -5.89 -8.96
N ASN A 144 -15.31 -4.97 -9.87
CA ASN A 144 -16.05 -4.77 -11.11
C ASN A 144 -15.15 -5.05 -12.32
N LYS A 145 -15.72 -5.63 -13.38
CA LYS A 145 -15.03 -5.85 -14.64
C LYS A 145 -14.74 -4.50 -15.32
N SER A 146 -13.56 -4.35 -15.90
CA SER A 146 -13.30 -3.32 -16.89
C SER A 146 -13.97 -3.75 -18.19
N LEU A 147 -15.28 -3.48 -18.32
CA LEU A 147 -16.15 -4.07 -19.36
C LEU A 147 -15.54 -3.98 -20.76
N ARG A 148 -15.10 -2.78 -21.16
CA ARG A 148 -14.50 -2.54 -22.47
C ARG A 148 -13.28 -3.43 -22.71
N LEU A 149 -12.39 -3.54 -21.72
CA LEU A 149 -11.13 -4.27 -21.87
C LEU A 149 -11.35 -5.78 -21.75
N PHE A 150 -12.21 -6.21 -20.84
CA PHE A 150 -12.60 -7.61 -20.67
C PHE A 150 -13.24 -8.14 -21.96
N GLU A 151 -14.18 -7.41 -22.55
CA GLU A 151 -14.84 -7.79 -23.79
C GLU A 151 -13.86 -7.83 -24.97
N HIS A 152 -12.98 -6.83 -25.09
CA HIS A 152 -11.92 -6.83 -26.11
C HIS A 152 -11.05 -8.08 -26.00
N VAL A 153 -10.54 -8.39 -24.81
CA VAL A 153 -9.69 -9.57 -24.61
C VAL A 153 -10.47 -10.85 -24.89
N ALA A 154 -11.67 -11.02 -24.36
CA ALA A 154 -12.50 -12.21 -24.60
C ALA A 154 -12.79 -12.41 -26.09
N SER A 155 -13.15 -11.34 -26.81
CA SER A 155 -13.42 -11.35 -28.25
C SER A 155 -12.17 -11.74 -29.06
N ARG A 156 -11.04 -11.07 -28.83
CA ARG A 156 -9.78 -11.34 -29.56
C ARG A 156 -9.31 -12.77 -29.38
N LEU A 157 -9.30 -13.25 -28.14
CA LEU A 157 -8.91 -14.63 -27.83
C LEU A 157 -9.87 -15.63 -28.48
N SER A 158 -11.19 -15.36 -28.48
CA SER A 158 -12.18 -16.24 -29.13
C SER A 158 -11.98 -16.33 -30.66
N GLU A 159 -11.42 -15.29 -31.26
CA GLU A 159 -11.05 -15.27 -32.68
C GLU A 159 -9.71 -15.93 -32.99
N GLY A 160 -9.00 -16.45 -31.99
CA GLY A 160 -7.66 -17.02 -32.14
C GLY A 160 -6.55 -15.97 -32.23
N LYS A 161 -6.78 -14.74 -31.73
CA LYS A 161 -5.84 -13.62 -31.80
C LYS A 161 -5.47 -13.12 -30.41
N GLN A 162 -4.27 -12.55 -30.28
CA GLN A 162 -3.91 -11.81 -29.06
C GLN A 162 -4.61 -10.42 -29.03
N PRO A 163 -4.87 -9.89 -27.82
CA PRO A 163 -5.43 -8.55 -27.65
C PRO A 163 -4.43 -7.46 -28.06
N ASP A 164 -4.98 -6.31 -28.47
CA ASP A 164 -4.21 -5.07 -28.65
C ASP A 164 -3.50 -4.67 -27.34
N ILE A 165 -2.17 -4.64 -27.40
CA ILE A 165 -1.32 -4.40 -26.24
C ILE A 165 -1.31 -2.93 -25.80
N GLU A 166 -1.46 -1.98 -26.73
CA GLU A 166 -1.51 -0.55 -26.41
C GLU A 166 -2.78 -0.25 -25.60
N LEU A 167 -3.91 -0.85 -26.02
CA LEU A 167 -5.16 -0.76 -25.29
C LEU A 167 -5.03 -1.36 -23.88
N LEU A 168 -4.36 -2.50 -23.73
CA LEU A 168 -4.09 -3.09 -22.42
C LEU A 168 -3.18 -2.21 -21.57
N ALA A 169 -2.13 -1.62 -22.13
CA ALA A 169 -1.19 -0.77 -21.41
C ALA A 169 -1.85 0.52 -20.88
N SER A 170 -2.87 1.03 -21.57
CA SER A 170 -3.63 2.21 -21.14
C SER A 170 -4.45 2.01 -19.86
N VAL A 171 -4.80 0.76 -19.51
CA VAL A 171 -5.63 0.44 -18.33
C VAL A 171 -4.88 -0.44 -17.33
N GLY A 172 -4.21 -1.50 -17.79
CA GLY A 172 -3.37 -2.39 -16.99
C GLY A 172 -4.09 -3.49 -16.22
N TYR A 173 -5.42 -3.59 -16.28
CA TYR A 173 -6.21 -4.60 -15.56
C TYR A 173 -7.56 -4.90 -16.23
N LEU A 174 -8.05 -6.13 -16.06
CA LEU A 174 -9.37 -6.56 -16.54
C LEU A 174 -10.46 -6.46 -15.47
N MET A 175 -10.07 -6.39 -14.20
CA MET A 175 -10.98 -6.26 -13.07
C MET A 175 -10.39 -5.26 -12.06
N ARG A 176 -11.29 -4.50 -11.42
CA ARG A 176 -10.94 -3.44 -10.48
C ARG A 176 -11.62 -3.68 -9.14
N THR A 177 -10.83 -3.87 -8.08
CA THR A 177 -11.36 -3.96 -6.73
C THR A 177 -11.76 -2.59 -6.19
N THR A 178 -12.94 -2.51 -5.58
CA THR A 178 -13.44 -1.31 -4.91
C THR A 178 -13.36 -1.41 -3.39
N ALA A 179 -13.21 -2.62 -2.85
CA ALA A 179 -12.90 -2.83 -1.44
C ALA A 179 -12.25 -4.19 -1.17
N VAL A 180 -11.39 -4.20 -0.15
CA VAL A 180 -10.79 -5.38 0.48
C VAL A 180 -10.85 -5.14 1.99
N TYR A 181 -11.56 -5.98 2.72
CA TYR A 181 -11.85 -5.84 4.14
C TYR A 181 -11.32 -7.07 4.89
N GLY A 182 -10.54 -6.84 5.94
CA GLY A 182 -10.06 -7.87 6.86
C GLY A 182 -10.13 -7.37 8.30
N SER A 183 -9.39 -8.02 9.21
CA SER A 183 -9.20 -7.59 10.59
C SER A 183 -10.51 -7.35 11.35
N GLY A 184 -11.37 -8.37 11.43
CA GLY A 184 -12.60 -8.34 12.25
C GLY A 184 -13.81 -7.66 11.59
N LYS A 185 -13.61 -6.96 10.46
CA LYS A 185 -14.69 -6.21 9.81
C LYS A 185 -15.82 -7.15 9.37
N PHE A 186 -17.06 -6.78 9.67
CA PHE A 186 -18.30 -7.53 9.40
C PHE A 186 -18.41 -8.93 10.05
N GLY A 187 -17.59 -9.21 11.06
CA GLY A 187 -17.57 -10.52 11.74
C GLY A 187 -16.60 -11.53 11.13
N CYS A 188 -15.77 -11.11 10.17
CA CYS A 188 -14.60 -11.87 9.72
C CYS A 188 -13.58 -12.08 10.86
N ALA A 189 -12.57 -12.89 10.61
CA ALA A 189 -11.48 -13.12 11.55
C ALA A 189 -10.78 -11.83 11.97
N ASP A 190 -10.58 -11.66 13.28
CA ASP A 190 -9.70 -10.62 13.82
C ASP A 190 -8.22 -10.98 13.57
N ARG A 191 -7.36 -9.96 13.56
CA ARG A 191 -5.91 -10.12 13.51
C ARG A 191 -5.39 -11.01 14.65
N GLU A 192 -6.02 -11.00 15.81
CA GLU A 192 -5.67 -11.91 16.93
C GLU A 192 -5.72 -13.39 16.54
N LYS A 193 -6.61 -13.80 15.64
CA LYS A 193 -6.72 -15.20 15.18
C LYS A 193 -5.49 -15.64 14.36
N ILE A 194 -4.92 -14.72 13.59
CA ILE A 194 -3.89 -15.05 12.59
C ILE A 194 -2.49 -14.57 12.99
N CYS A 195 -2.36 -13.68 13.98
CA CYS A 195 -1.12 -12.97 14.30
C CYS A 195 0.13 -13.83 14.49
N ASN A 196 -0.05 -15.07 14.99
CA ASN A 196 1.04 -16.00 15.28
C ASN A 196 1.45 -16.87 14.08
N ARG A 197 0.77 -16.75 12.93
CA ARG A 197 1.06 -17.51 11.71
C ARG A 197 2.15 -16.81 10.91
N SER A 198 3.23 -17.52 10.62
CA SER A 198 4.42 -16.92 10.01
C SER A 198 4.09 -16.19 8.70
N GLU A 199 3.22 -16.75 7.86
CA GLU A 199 2.76 -16.22 6.56
C GLU A 199 1.86 -14.98 6.64
N THR A 200 1.32 -14.67 7.82
CA THR A 200 0.44 -13.50 8.02
C THR A 200 1.06 -12.42 8.91
N ARG A 201 2.31 -12.61 9.34
CA ARG A 201 3.02 -11.66 10.22
C ARG A 201 3.21 -10.30 9.56
N GLY A 202 3.55 -10.28 8.28
CA GLY A 202 3.72 -9.04 7.51
C GLY A 202 2.41 -8.23 7.44
N SER A 203 2.56 -6.93 7.24
CA SER A 203 1.41 -6.03 7.09
C SER A 203 0.56 -6.42 5.86
N PHE A 204 -0.75 -6.53 6.04
CA PHE A 204 -1.76 -6.79 5.00
C PHE A 204 -1.57 -8.07 4.16
N GLN A 205 -0.84 -9.08 4.65
CA GLN A 205 -0.49 -10.25 3.85
C GLN A 205 -1.71 -11.07 3.39
N VAL A 206 -2.72 -11.26 4.24
CA VAL A 206 -3.93 -12.01 3.89
C VAL A 206 -4.82 -11.24 2.91
N GLU A 207 -4.92 -9.93 3.07
CA GLU A 207 -5.63 -9.05 2.14
C GLU A 207 -4.96 -9.06 0.76
N LEU A 208 -3.63 -8.98 0.72
CA LEU A 208 -2.88 -9.01 -0.54
C LEU A 208 -2.88 -10.40 -1.19
N LEU A 209 -2.87 -11.48 -0.41
CA LEU A 209 -3.08 -12.84 -0.93
C LEU A 209 -4.45 -12.98 -1.59
N THR A 210 -5.49 -12.40 -0.98
CA THR A 210 -6.84 -12.36 -1.58
C THR A 210 -6.81 -11.67 -2.94
N VAL A 211 -6.15 -10.51 -3.04
CA VAL A 211 -6.00 -9.76 -4.30
C VAL A 211 -5.20 -10.54 -5.33
N TYR A 212 -4.13 -11.23 -4.92
CA TYR A 212 -3.36 -12.09 -5.80
C TYR A 212 -4.21 -13.24 -6.38
N LEU A 213 -5.01 -13.90 -5.55
CA LEU A 213 -5.84 -15.03 -5.99
C LEU A 213 -6.97 -14.59 -6.94
N PHE A 214 -7.63 -13.44 -6.70
CA PHE A 214 -8.66 -13.01 -7.65
C PHE A 214 -8.08 -12.38 -8.93
N ARG A 215 -6.81 -11.94 -8.91
CA ARG A 215 -6.07 -11.67 -10.15
C ARG A 215 -5.97 -12.92 -11.01
N TRP A 216 -5.55 -14.04 -10.42
CA TRP A 216 -5.49 -15.32 -11.11
C TRP A 216 -6.87 -15.74 -11.65
N PHE A 217 -7.91 -15.64 -10.82
CA PHE A 217 -9.30 -15.85 -11.27
C PHE A 217 -9.69 -14.99 -12.48
N THR A 218 -9.33 -13.71 -12.48
CA THR A 218 -9.71 -12.76 -13.54
C THR A 218 -9.15 -13.18 -14.90
N ILE A 219 -7.90 -13.67 -14.93
CA ILE A 219 -7.25 -14.17 -16.14
C ILE A 219 -7.93 -15.47 -16.61
N GLU A 220 -8.16 -16.42 -15.71
CA GLU A 220 -8.87 -17.67 -16.01
C GLU A 220 -10.29 -17.42 -16.55
N LEU A 221 -10.99 -16.43 -15.98
CA LEU A 221 -12.35 -16.08 -16.37
C LEU A 221 -12.42 -15.56 -17.81
N VAL A 222 -11.51 -14.66 -18.20
CA VAL A 222 -11.54 -14.10 -19.56
C VAL A 222 -11.19 -15.16 -20.61
N GLU A 223 -10.24 -16.05 -20.32
CA GLU A 223 -9.90 -17.16 -21.20
C GLU A 223 -11.01 -18.19 -21.30
N TYR A 224 -11.72 -18.47 -20.20
CA TYR A 224 -12.88 -19.35 -20.22
C TYR A 224 -14.00 -18.77 -21.10
N VAL A 225 -14.37 -17.50 -20.90
CA VAL A 225 -15.39 -16.83 -21.73
C VAL A 225 -14.99 -16.83 -23.20
N ALA A 226 -13.71 -16.58 -23.51
CA ALA A 226 -13.19 -16.67 -24.88
C ALA A 226 -13.34 -18.07 -25.48
N ARG A 227 -13.04 -19.12 -24.70
CA ARG A 227 -13.21 -20.52 -25.13
C ARG A 227 -14.67 -20.91 -25.36
N GLN A 228 -15.59 -20.45 -24.52
CA GLN A 228 -17.02 -20.68 -24.72
C GLN A 228 -17.53 -20.04 -26.02
N ARG A 229 -17.03 -18.84 -26.36
CA ARG A 229 -17.39 -18.13 -27.59
C ARG A 229 -16.72 -18.69 -28.85
N GLY A 230 -15.43 -19.00 -28.77
CA GLY A 230 -14.59 -19.36 -29.93
C GLY A 230 -14.44 -20.86 -30.16
N GLY A 231 -14.84 -21.70 -29.20
CA GLY A 231 -14.65 -23.15 -29.26
C GLY A 231 -13.19 -23.52 -29.54
N ARG A 232 -12.97 -24.32 -30.58
CA ARG A 232 -11.62 -24.76 -31.00
C ARG A 232 -10.73 -23.63 -31.54
N LYS A 233 -11.29 -22.48 -31.93
CA LYS A 233 -10.55 -21.34 -32.46
C LYS A 233 -9.90 -20.52 -31.34
N ALA A 234 -10.44 -20.61 -30.13
CA ALA A 234 -9.98 -19.79 -29.02
C ALA A 234 -8.54 -20.10 -28.63
N VAL A 235 -7.77 -19.06 -28.33
CA VAL A 235 -6.39 -19.16 -27.83
C VAL A 235 -6.30 -18.63 -26.40
N SER A 236 -5.31 -19.08 -25.64
CA SER A 236 -4.95 -18.47 -24.36
C SER A 236 -4.17 -17.18 -24.56
N LEU A 237 -4.15 -16.34 -23.52
CA LEU A 237 -3.32 -15.16 -23.46
C LEU A 237 -1.85 -15.55 -23.55
N ASN A 238 -1.09 -14.74 -24.27
CA ASN A 238 0.35 -14.82 -24.23
C ASN A 238 0.82 -14.66 -22.75
N PRO A 239 1.75 -15.50 -22.26
CA PRO A 239 2.21 -15.46 -20.88
C PRO A 239 2.71 -14.08 -20.43
N GLU A 240 3.41 -13.33 -21.28
CA GLU A 240 3.89 -11.98 -20.94
C GLU A 240 2.75 -10.97 -20.80
N ILE A 241 1.68 -11.10 -21.61
CA ILE A 241 0.47 -10.28 -21.45
C ILE A 241 -0.23 -10.61 -20.13
N SER A 242 -0.39 -11.90 -19.84
CA SER A 242 -1.04 -12.36 -18.61
C SER A 242 -0.29 -11.87 -17.36
N LYS A 243 1.05 -11.88 -17.41
CA LYS A 243 1.94 -11.36 -16.38
C LYS A 243 1.85 -9.84 -16.27
N PHE A 244 1.78 -9.13 -17.39
CA PHE A 244 1.64 -7.66 -17.42
C PHE A 244 0.31 -7.18 -16.82
N LEU A 245 -0.78 -7.94 -16.90
CA LEU A 245 -2.06 -7.55 -16.33
C LEU A 245 -2.03 -7.63 -14.79
N GLY A 246 -2.47 -6.56 -14.13
CA GLY A 246 -2.67 -6.53 -12.69
C GLY A 246 -4.15 -6.49 -12.29
N ILE A 247 -4.40 -6.05 -11.07
CA ILE A 247 -5.72 -5.70 -10.56
C ILE A 247 -5.79 -4.20 -10.34
N GLY A 248 -6.79 -3.56 -10.92
CA GLY A 248 -7.05 -2.16 -10.65
C GLY A 248 -7.57 -1.98 -9.24
N ASN A 249 -7.28 -0.86 -8.62
CA ASN A 249 -7.93 -0.46 -7.38
C ASN A 249 -8.25 1.04 -7.40
N ALA A 250 -9.42 1.40 -6.90
CA ALA A 250 -9.73 2.78 -6.55
C ALA A 250 -9.60 2.95 -5.04
N THR A 251 -8.57 3.68 -4.64
CA THR A 251 -8.32 3.98 -3.24
C THR A 251 -8.85 5.37 -2.91
N GLY A 252 -9.80 5.43 -1.97
CA GLY A 252 -10.25 6.66 -1.34
C GLY A 252 -9.66 6.87 0.05
N LEU A 253 -10.27 7.79 0.79
CA LEU A 253 -9.83 8.30 2.10
C LEU A 253 -9.74 7.26 3.22
N GLY A 254 -10.38 6.09 3.07
CA GLY A 254 -10.47 5.08 4.13
C GLY A 254 -9.13 4.59 4.68
N MET A 255 -8.05 4.76 3.90
CA MET A 255 -6.71 4.35 4.30
C MET A 255 -5.87 5.45 4.95
N ALA A 256 -6.21 6.73 4.81
CA ALA A 256 -5.40 7.83 5.31
C ALA A 256 -5.32 7.86 6.85
N PRO A 257 -6.43 7.72 7.62
CA PRO A 257 -6.37 7.68 9.08
C PRO A 257 -5.51 6.55 9.65
N PHE A 258 -5.32 5.45 8.91
CA PHE A 258 -4.49 4.33 9.34
C PHE A 258 -3.05 4.77 9.65
N LEU A 259 -2.48 5.63 8.80
CA LEU A 259 -1.10 6.09 8.97
C LEU A 259 -0.91 6.90 10.28
N ILE A 260 -1.96 7.57 10.72
CA ILE A 260 -1.94 8.41 11.92
C ILE A 260 -2.25 7.56 13.16
N LYS A 261 -3.21 6.63 13.07
CA LYS A 261 -3.63 5.76 14.18
C LYS A 261 -2.61 4.69 14.57
N HIS A 262 -1.70 4.32 13.68
CA HIS A 262 -0.70 3.26 13.93
C HIS A 262 0.75 3.78 13.86
N PRO A 263 1.14 4.77 14.68
CA PRO A 263 2.41 5.50 14.54
C PRO A 263 3.64 4.59 14.68
N VAL A 264 3.63 3.61 15.59
CA VAL A 264 4.74 2.67 15.78
C VAL A 264 4.90 1.73 14.58
N LEU A 265 3.79 1.32 13.97
CA LEU A 265 3.83 0.50 12.75
C LEU A 265 4.41 1.29 11.58
N ILE A 266 3.98 2.56 11.40
CA ILE A 266 4.53 3.42 10.34
C ILE A 266 6.01 3.67 10.56
N HIS A 267 6.44 3.86 11.81
CA HIS A 267 7.85 3.91 12.13
C HIS A 267 8.59 2.65 11.69
N LYS A 268 8.06 1.44 11.94
CA LYS A 268 8.70 0.18 11.51
C LYS A 268 8.84 0.10 9.99
N TRP A 269 7.83 0.55 9.24
CA TRP A 269 7.86 0.59 7.78
C TRP A 269 8.96 1.53 7.27
N VAL A 270 9.02 2.75 7.80
CA VAL A 270 10.01 3.75 7.39
C VAL A 270 11.41 3.35 7.85
N LEU A 271 11.55 2.83 9.07
CA LEU A 271 12.83 2.37 9.60
C LEU A 271 13.44 1.27 8.73
N ALA A 272 12.64 0.27 8.30
CA ALA A 272 13.12 -0.77 7.40
C ALA A 272 13.64 -0.19 6.08
N ARG A 273 12.90 0.75 5.49
CA ARG A 273 13.30 1.43 4.25
C ARG A 273 14.56 2.28 4.40
N GLU A 274 14.66 3.08 5.46
CA GLU A 274 15.83 3.94 5.68
C GLU A 274 17.06 3.11 6.08
N THR A 275 16.87 2.03 6.83
CA THR A 275 17.94 1.06 7.14
C THR A 275 18.47 0.44 5.84
N ALA A 276 17.57 -0.01 4.96
CA ALA A 276 17.93 -0.55 3.66
C ALA A 276 18.75 0.45 2.84
N LEU A 277 18.29 1.70 2.76
CA LEU A 277 19.01 2.76 2.06
C LEU A 277 20.40 3.00 2.66
N SER A 278 20.50 3.09 3.99
CA SER A 278 21.78 3.30 4.67
C SER A 278 22.79 2.18 4.41
N ARG A 279 22.33 0.92 4.33
CA ARG A 279 23.18 -0.24 4.04
C ARG A 279 23.72 -0.17 2.61
N VAL A 280 22.87 0.18 1.65
CA VAL A 280 23.25 0.28 0.23
C VAL A 280 24.25 1.40 0.00
N VAL A 281 24.01 2.60 0.55
CA VAL A 281 24.92 3.75 0.32
C VAL A 281 26.24 3.61 1.09
N ALA A 282 26.32 2.75 2.11
CA ALA A 282 27.56 2.47 2.83
C ALA A 282 28.52 1.52 2.08
N LEU A 283 28.10 0.92 0.95
CA LEU A 283 28.96 0.02 0.19
C LEU A 283 30.08 0.79 -0.51
N GLU A 284 31.32 0.48 -0.17
CA GLU A 284 32.52 1.10 -0.76
C GLU A 284 32.71 0.72 -2.24
N SER A 285 32.29 -0.49 -2.62
CA SER A 285 32.42 -1.06 -3.96
C SER A 285 31.11 -1.63 -4.48
N HIS A 286 31.00 -1.79 -5.81
CA HIS A 286 29.92 -2.50 -6.48
C HIS A 286 30.41 -3.85 -7.04
N THR A 287 29.46 -4.73 -7.37
CA THR A 287 29.72 -5.93 -8.17
C THR A 287 29.17 -5.77 -9.60
N PRO A 288 29.70 -6.49 -10.60
CA PRO A 288 29.13 -6.48 -11.95
C PRO A 288 27.63 -6.80 -11.98
N GLU A 289 27.17 -7.71 -11.12
CA GLU A 289 25.76 -8.09 -11.00
C GLU A 289 24.92 -6.92 -10.48
N SER A 290 25.36 -6.23 -9.43
CA SER A 290 24.63 -5.08 -8.86
C SER A 290 24.51 -3.92 -9.86
N LEU A 291 25.55 -3.64 -10.65
CA LEU A 291 25.50 -2.65 -11.72
C LEU A 291 24.59 -3.06 -12.87
N SER A 292 24.63 -4.34 -13.26
CA SER A 292 23.77 -4.89 -14.30
C SER A 292 22.29 -4.79 -13.89
N LEU A 293 21.96 -5.18 -12.66
CA LEU A 293 20.61 -5.04 -12.10
C LEU A 293 20.17 -3.59 -12.02
N PHE A 294 21.03 -2.68 -11.56
CA PHE A 294 20.71 -1.26 -11.53
C PHE A 294 20.40 -0.72 -12.93
N ARG A 295 21.23 -1.07 -13.94
CA ARG A 295 20.99 -0.70 -15.34
C ARG A 295 19.66 -1.26 -15.86
N LYS A 296 19.36 -2.53 -15.56
CA LYS A 296 18.10 -3.18 -15.92
C LYS A 296 16.91 -2.41 -15.32
N PHE A 297 16.87 -2.21 -14.01
CA PHE A 297 15.75 -1.53 -13.37
C PHE A 297 15.64 -0.05 -13.76
N MET A 298 16.75 0.64 -14.03
CA MET A 298 16.74 2.00 -14.57
C MET A 298 16.09 2.05 -15.97
N PHE A 299 16.40 1.08 -16.82
CA PHE A 299 15.75 0.94 -18.13
C PHE A 299 14.24 0.66 -17.96
N GLN A 300 13.85 -0.30 -17.11
CA GLN A 300 12.44 -0.63 -16.86
C GLN A 300 11.67 0.56 -16.28
N ALA A 301 12.25 1.28 -15.31
CA ALA A 301 11.67 2.49 -14.74
C ALA A 301 11.49 3.57 -15.81
N THR A 302 12.45 3.74 -16.72
CA THR A 302 12.33 4.70 -17.83
C THR A 302 11.14 4.38 -18.72
N GLN A 303 10.95 3.13 -19.11
CA GLN A 303 9.79 2.70 -19.90
C GLN A 303 8.48 2.87 -19.11
N HIS A 304 8.45 2.40 -17.86
CA HIS A 304 7.28 2.48 -16.99
C HIS A 304 6.78 3.92 -16.79
N ILE A 305 7.69 4.86 -16.55
CA ILE A 305 7.35 6.28 -16.35
C ILE A 305 6.98 6.96 -17.68
N ALA A 306 7.52 6.52 -18.83
CA ALA A 306 7.10 6.99 -20.14
C ALA A 306 5.63 6.60 -20.44
N GLU A 307 5.21 5.40 -20.03
CA GLU A 307 3.84 4.92 -20.17
C GLU A 307 2.86 5.48 -19.13
N TRP A 308 3.37 5.99 -18.01
CA TRP A 308 2.53 6.54 -16.96
C TRP A 308 1.98 7.90 -17.38
N ASN A 309 0.73 7.93 -17.82
CA ASN A 309 0.03 9.14 -18.25
C ASN A 309 -1.31 9.22 -17.52
N VAL A 310 -1.65 10.39 -17.01
CA VAL A 310 -2.83 10.65 -16.18
C VAL A 310 -3.49 11.96 -16.62
N GLU A 311 -4.75 12.16 -16.24
CA GLU A 311 -5.49 13.39 -16.60
C GLU A 311 -5.21 14.54 -15.62
N ASP A 312 -4.83 14.23 -14.38
CA ASP A 312 -4.52 15.22 -13.35
C ASP A 312 -3.30 16.08 -13.74
N GLU A 313 -3.50 17.39 -13.84
CA GLU A 313 -2.48 18.33 -14.33
C GLU A 313 -1.24 18.35 -13.43
N GLN A 314 -1.45 18.37 -12.11
CA GLN A 314 -0.36 18.44 -11.14
C GLN A 314 0.50 17.18 -11.18
N GLN A 315 -0.12 16.00 -11.20
CA GLN A 315 0.60 14.74 -11.30
C GLN A 315 1.24 14.57 -12.68
N THR A 316 0.61 15.04 -13.76
CA THR A 316 1.22 15.07 -15.10
C THR A 316 2.50 15.89 -15.11
N SER A 317 2.49 17.08 -14.51
CA SER A 317 3.68 17.92 -14.36
C SER A 317 4.80 17.20 -13.59
N ARG A 318 4.46 16.54 -12.48
CA ARG A 318 5.43 15.75 -11.69
C ARG A 318 6.00 14.58 -12.49
N ILE A 319 5.18 13.85 -13.25
CA ILE A 319 5.63 12.76 -14.11
C ILE A 319 6.61 13.26 -15.18
N ILE A 320 6.29 14.36 -15.86
CA ILE A 320 7.19 14.97 -16.85
C ILE A 320 8.53 15.30 -16.20
N LYS A 321 8.53 15.88 -15.00
CA LYS A 321 9.78 16.16 -14.29
C LYS A 321 10.55 14.90 -13.91
N THR A 322 9.85 13.85 -13.46
CA THR A 322 10.45 12.55 -13.16
C THR A 322 11.08 11.91 -14.40
N ARG A 323 10.51 12.10 -15.60
CA ARG A 323 11.12 11.66 -16.88
C ARG A 323 12.43 12.39 -17.16
N GLU A 324 12.50 13.69 -16.89
CA GLU A 324 13.74 14.47 -17.01
C GLU A 324 14.79 14.03 -15.99
N ASP A 325 14.38 13.79 -14.75
CA ASP A 325 15.26 13.31 -13.66
C ASP A 325 15.89 11.96 -14.04
N LEU A 326 15.11 11.02 -14.60
CA LEU A 326 15.63 9.73 -15.09
C LEU A 326 16.61 9.88 -16.26
N LYS A 327 16.35 10.81 -17.20
CA LYS A 327 17.30 11.09 -18.29
C LYS A 327 18.63 11.60 -17.73
N GLN A 328 18.59 12.50 -16.76
CA GLN A 328 19.79 12.99 -16.08
C GLN A 328 20.53 11.87 -15.34
N LEU A 329 19.81 11.01 -14.62
CA LEU A 329 20.39 9.84 -13.94
C LEU A 329 21.07 8.89 -14.93
N SER A 330 20.40 8.60 -16.05
CA SER A 330 20.95 7.73 -17.10
C SER A 330 22.23 8.32 -17.70
N ASN A 331 22.26 9.62 -17.97
CA ASN A 331 23.45 10.31 -18.48
C ASN A 331 24.60 10.28 -17.46
N TRP A 332 24.29 10.54 -16.18
CA TRP A 332 25.27 10.46 -15.10
C TRP A 332 25.86 9.06 -14.98
N PHE A 333 25.02 8.03 -15.06
CA PHE A 333 25.41 6.63 -14.95
C PHE A 333 26.12 6.10 -16.21
N ALA A 334 25.91 6.71 -17.37
CA ALA A 334 26.60 6.34 -18.60
C ALA A 334 28.08 6.76 -18.61
N ASN A 335 28.48 7.74 -17.79
CA ASN A 335 29.88 8.14 -17.66
C ASN A 335 30.66 7.08 -16.85
N GLU A 336 31.57 6.36 -17.50
CA GLU A 336 32.41 5.34 -16.86
C GLU A 336 33.27 5.86 -15.70
N GLU A 337 33.70 7.13 -15.76
CA GLU A 337 34.48 7.72 -14.68
C GLU A 337 33.67 7.76 -13.38
N ASN A 338 32.35 7.97 -13.46
CA ASN A 338 31.48 7.91 -12.29
C ASN A 338 31.41 6.49 -11.71
N ILE A 339 31.43 5.46 -12.55
CA ILE A 339 31.31 4.07 -12.10
C ILE A 339 32.60 3.58 -11.42
N LYS A 340 33.76 4.11 -11.82
CA LYS A 340 35.07 3.71 -11.29
C LYS A 340 35.37 4.28 -9.90
N GLN A 341 34.65 5.30 -9.45
CA GLN A 341 34.84 5.90 -8.13
C GLN A 341 34.21 5.03 -7.02
N PRO A 342 34.80 5.01 -5.81
CA PRO A 342 34.21 4.34 -4.65
C PRO A 342 32.87 4.98 -4.26
N LEU A 343 32.10 4.26 -3.43
CA LEU A 343 30.82 4.73 -2.88
C LEU A 343 29.82 5.17 -3.97
N ILE A 344 29.77 4.45 -5.10
CA ILE A 344 28.94 4.81 -6.26
C ILE A 344 27.48 5.05 -5.88
N TRP A 345 26.92 4.24 -5.00
CA TRP A 345 25.50 4.31 -4.62
C TRP A 345 25.19 5.54 -3.78
N GLU A 346 26.11 5.93 -2.89
CA GLU A 346 26.02 7.20 -2.18
C GLU A 346 26.12 8.38 -3.15
N ARG A 347 27.04 8.32 -4.11
CA ARG A 347 27.21 9.37 -5.13
C ARG A 347 25.96 9.53 -6.00
N ILE A 348 25.30 8.43 -6.36
CA ILE A 348 24.00 8.45 -7.05
C ILE A 348 22.93 9.13 -6.19
N LEU A 349 22.82 8.76 -4.91
CA LEU A 349 21.86 9.39 -4.01
C LEU A 349 22.11 10.90 -3.87
N ARG A 350 23.36 11.31 -3.63
CA ARG A 350 23.75 12.73 -3.53
C ARG A 350 23.47 13.50 -4.82
N PHE A 351 23.74 12.90 -5.97
CA PHE A 351 23.41 13.49 -7.27
C PHE A 351 21.91 13.73 -7.41
N ALA A 352 21.08 12.73 -7.07
CA ALA A 352 19.63 12.87 -7.08
C ALA A 352 19.13 13.95 -6.10
N GLU A 353 19.66 13.98 -4.88
CA GLU A 353 19.29 14.98 -3.87
C GLU A 353 19.62 16.42 -4.29
N ALA A 354 20.69 16.62 -5.05
CA ALA A 354 21.10 17.93 -5.53
C ALA A 354 20.36 18.39 -6.80
N ASN A 355 19.88 17.46 -7.65
CA ASN A 355 19.43 17.80 -9.00
C ASN A 355 17.96 17.44 -9.29
N PHE A 356 17.35 16.52 -8.54
CA PHE A 356 16.05 15.96 -8.88
C PHE A 356 14.91 16.53 -8.03
N SER A 357 13.70 16.43 -8.59
CA SER A 357 12.46 16.61 -7.85
C SER A 357 12.32 15.59 -6.71
N LEU A 358 11.37 15.80 -5.79
CA LEU A 358 11.09 14.83 -4.73
C LEU A 358 10.73 13.45 -5.28
N GLU A 359 9.96 13.38 -6.37
CA GLU A 359 9.65 12.10 -7.02
C GLU A 359 10.90 11.45 -7.62
N GLY A 360 11.74 12.20 -8.33
CA GLY A 360 12.99 11.68 -8.87
C GLY A 360 13.95 11.17 -7.80
N GLN A 361 14.00 11.84 -6.65
CA GLN A 361 14.77 11.39 -5.47
C GLN A 361 14.21 10.07 -4.91
N GLU A 362 12.91 9.98 -4.68
CA GLU A 362 12.30 8.77 -4.11
C GLU A 362 12.32 7.58 -5.10
N LEU A 363 12.23 7.84 -6.41
CA LEU A 363 12.43 6.83 -7.45
C LEU A 363 13.88 6.33 -7.47
N THR A 364 14.86 7.22 -7.30
CA THR A 364 16.27 6.84 -7.19
C THR A 364 16.50 5.95 -5.98
N VAL A 365 15.89 6.28 -4.82
CA VAL A 365 15.91 5.39 -3.64
C VAL A 365 15.35 4.01 -3.99
N SER A 366 14.22 3.93 -4.71
CA SER A 366 13.70 2.64 -5.17
C SER A 366 14.70 1.88 -6.03
N LEU A 367 15.30 2.51 -7.04
CA LEU A 367 16.28 1.88 -7.93
C LEU A 367 17.50 1.34 -7.18
N LEU A 368 18.00 2.10 -6.19
CA LEU A 368 19.09 1.67 -5.32
C LEU A 368 18.72 0.42 -4.52
N LEU A 369 17.49 0.33 -4.00
CA LEU A 369 17.06 -0.85 -3.25
C LEU A 369 16.84 -2.06 -4.17
N GLU A 370 16.23 -1.87 -5.34
CA GLU A 370 15.92 -2.97 -6.28
C GLU A 370 17.17 -3.76 -6.67
N SER A 371 18.33 -3.11 -6.84
CA SER A 371 19.59 -3.79 -7.21
C SER A 371 20.32 -4.52 -6.07
N HIS A 372 19.83 -4.46 -4.82
CA HIS A 372 20.55 -4.96 -3.64
C HIS A 372 19.75 -5.93 -2.76
N GLY A 373 18.96 -6.81 -3.35
CA GLY A 373 18.06 -7.70 -2.59
C GLY A 373 18.68 -8.51 -1.48
N LYS A 374 19.84 -9.12 -1.74
CA LYS A 374 20.57 -9.93 -0.76
C LYS A 374 20.95 -9.15 0.52
N LEU A 375 20.95 -7.81 0.47
CA LEU A 375 21.35 -6.93 1.57
C LEU A 375 20.17 -6.37 2.36
N VAL A 376 18.96 -6.38 1.78
CA VAL A 376 17.83 -5.61 2.31
C VAL A 376 16.53 -6.38 2.44
N ASP A 377 16.34 -7.49 1.73
CA ASP A 377 15.04 -8.18 1.68
C ASP A 377 14.51 -8.63 3.05
N GLU A 378 15.41 -9.03 3.95
CA GLU A 378 15.07 -9.48 5.29
C GLU A 378 14.47 -8.36 6.15
N LEU A 379 14.72 -7.09 5.82
CA LEU A 379 14.15 -5.95 6.53
C LEU A 379 12.63 -5.86 6.37
N ALA A 380 12.06 -6.53 5.36
CA ALA A 380 10.62 -6.61 5.20
C ALA A 380 9.94 -7.37 6.36
N ASP A 381 10.64 -8.30 7.02
CA ASP A 381 10.11 -9.08 8.16
C ASP A 381 9.96 -8.22 9.43
N ASP A 382 10.67 -7.09 9.50
CA ASP A 382 10.63 -6.13 10.62
C ASP A 382 9.53 -5.07 10.47
N MET A 383 8.80 -5.04 9.34
CA MET A 383 7.72 -4.09 9.06
C MET A 383 6.39 -4.47 9.73
N GLN A 384 6.46 -4.93 10.98
CA GLN A 384 5.32 -5.35 11.80
C GLN A 384 5.59 -5.07 13.28
N THR A 385 4.53 -4.86 14.05
CA THR A 385 4.64 -4.65 15.49
C THR A 385 3.30 -4.93 16.19
N SER A 386 3.37 -5.37 17.45
CA SER A 386 2.26 -5.43 18.40
C SER A 386 2.34 -4.32 19.46
N THR A 387 3.33 -3.42 19.36
CA THR A 387 3.58 -2.37 20.36
C THR A 387 2.40 -1.41 20.42
N GLY A 388 1.79 -1.31 21.60
CA GLY A 388 0.71 -0.38 21.88
C GLY A 388 1.23 1.01 22.30
N ILE A 389 0.28 1.92 22.52
CA ILE A 389 0.56 3.23 23.11
C ILE A 389 0.35 3.15 24.62
N GLU A 390 1.34 3.56 25.41
CA GLU A 390 1.36 3.44 26.86
C GLU A 390 1.33 4.81 27.54
N LEU A 391 0.86 4.84 28.80
CA LEU A 391 0.96 6.00 29.68
C LEU A 391 2.01 5.69 30.74
N GLU A 392 2.95 6.60 30.97
CA GLU A 392 3.87 6.57 32.11
C GLU A 392 3.41 7.62 33.13
N PRO A 393 2.64 7.23 34.18
CA PRO A 393 2.05 8.19 35.10
C PRO A 393 3.06 8.84 36.05
N SER A 394 4.19 8.18 36.29
CA SER A 394 5.25 8.63 37.19
C SER A 394 6.17 9.70 36.59
N MET A 395 6.16 9.89 35.26
CA MET A 395 6.92 10.95 34.58
C MET A 395 6.52 12.32 35.14
N SER A 396 7.48 13.23 35.31
CA SER A 396 7.18 14.59 35.75
C SER A 396 6.62 15.43 34.60
N LEU A 397 5.83 16.47 34.91
CA LEU A 397 5.27 17.35 33.90
C LEU A 397 6.36 18.15 33.17
N ASN A 398 7.43 18.51 33.88
CA ASN A 398 8.61 19.14 33.27
C ASN A 398 9.28 18.22 32.23
N GLN A 399 9.49 16.94 32.57
CA GLN A 399 10.05 15.96 31.64
C GLN A 399 9.18 15.81 30.39
N LEU A 400 7.85 15.76 30.55
CA LEU A 400 6.93 15.73 29.41
C LEU A 400 7.06 16.99 28.54
N GLY A 401 7.18 18.18 29.16
CA GLY A 401 7.43 19.43 28.46
C GLY A 401 8.71 19.41 27.62
N GLU A 402 9.81 18.90 28.16
CA GLU A 402 11.08 18.74 27.44
C GLU A 402 10.96 17.80 26.24
N LEU A 403 10.25 16.67 26.40
CA LEU A 403 9.98 15.73 25.31
C LEU A 403 9.21 16.38 24.16
N LEU A 404 8.22 17.22 24.47
CA LEU A 404 7.47 17.97 23.46
C LEU A 404 8.36 18.93 22.67
N GLN A 405 9.21 19.69 23.37
CA GLN A 405 10.12 20.62 22.70
C GLN A 405 11.11 19.89 21.78
N LYS A 406 11.61 18.73 22.21
CA LYS A 406 12.59 17.96 21.45
C LYS A 406 12.00 17.25 20.23
N SER A 407 10.85 16.59 20.39
CA SER A 407 10.31 15.67 19.38
C SER A 407 9.17 16.24 18.54
N PHE A 408 8.54 17.33 18.99
CA PHE A 408 7.38 17.93 18.34
C PHE A 408 7.54 19.41 18.02
N ASN A 409 8.78 19.92 17.98
CA ASN A 409 9.07 21.30 17.57
C ASN A 409 8.36 21.72 16.26
N TRP A 410 8.22 20.80 15.31
CA TRP A 410 7.54 20.99 14.04
C TRP A 410 6.06 21.38 14.21
N ALA A 411 5.39 20.88 15.25
CA ALA A 411 3.99 21.19 15.55
C ALA A 411 3.85 22.45 16.41
N LEU A 412 4.81 22.67 17.33
CA LEU A 412 4.77 23.80 18.26
C LEU A 412 4.96 25.17 17.59
N GLY A 413 5.56 25.20 16.41
CA GLY A 413 5.73 26.42 15.61
C GLY A 413 4.52 26.78 14.73
N ILE A 414 3.44 25.98 14.75
CA ILE A 414 2.25 26.20 13.95
C ILE A 414 1.26 27.04 14.76
N ASP A 415 0.79 28.13 14.17
CA ASP A 415 -0.27 28.93 14.75
C ASP A 415 -1.62 28.27 14.48
N PHE A 416 -2.15 27.56 15.48
CA PHE A 416 -3.48 26.97 15.38
C PHE A 416 -4.60 27.97 15.68
N ASP A 417 -4.32 29.21 16.10
CA ASP A 417 -5.36 30.24 16.21
C ASP A 417 -5.75 30.78 14.81
N ASP A 418 -4.93 30.54 13.78
CA ASP A 418 -5.24 30.81 12.37
C ASP A 418 -6.32 29.82 11.83
N PRO A 419 -7.47 30.32 11.35
CA PRO A 419 -8.51 29.51 10.74
C PRO A 419 -8.03 28.58 9.61
N GLU A 420 -7.07 29.00 8.78
CA GLU A 420 -6.58 28.19 7.66
C GLU A 420 -5.75 26.99 8.13
N LYS A 421 -5.09 27.10 9.28
CA LYS A 421 -4.35 26.01 9.93
C LYS A 421 -5.24 24.98 10.62
N GLN A 422 -6.54 25.24 10.71
CA GLN A 422 -7.55 24.31 11.23
C GLN A 422 -8.73 24.11 10.29
N ARG A 423 -8.58 24.49 9.01
CA ARG A 423 -9.68 24.50 8.05
C ARG A 423 -10.23 23.11 7.76
N ARG A 424 -9.41 22.08 7.83
CA ARG A 424 -9.82 20.71 7.51
C ARG A 424 -10.12 19.89 8.75
N PHE A 425 -11.01 18.92 8.62
CA PHE A 425 -11.26 17.94 9.67
C PHE A 425 -11.61 16.58 9.08
N TRP A 426 -11.31 15.53 9.84
CA TRP A 426 -11.60 14.14 9.48
C TRP A 426 -12.79 13.64 10.28
N TYR A 427 -13.71 12.92 9.67
CA TYR A 427 -14.87 12.34 10.36
C TYR A 427 -15.27 11.00 9.73
N TYR A 428 -16.12 10.22 10.41
CA TYR A 428 -16.73 9.03 9.80
C TYR A 428 -18.12 9.37 9.28
N SER A 429 -18.43 8.99 8.03
CA SER A 429 -19.81 9.10 7.53
C SER A 429 -20.71 8.06 8.22
N GLU A 430 -21.92 8.45 8.60
CA GLU A 430 -22.92 7.54 9.19
C GLU A 430 -23.31 6.40 8.22
N GLU A 431 -23.52 6.71 6.95
CA GLU A 431 -24.04 5.75 5.95
C GLU A 431 -23.13 4.54 5.70
N LYS A 432 -21.81 4.77 5.61
CA LYS A 432 -20.83 3.74 5.20
C LYS A 432 -19.75 3.47 6.24
N LEU A 433 -19.74 4.21 7.36
CA LEU A 433 -18.69 4.16 8.38
C LEU A 433 -17.28 4.29 7.79
N GLU A 434 -17.13 5.13 6.76
CA GLU A 434 -15.87 5.40 6.10
C GLU A 434 -15.35 6.81 6.45
N PRO A 435 -14.03 6.98 6.58
CA PRO A 435 -13.40 8.29 6.74
C PRO A 435 -13.75 9.26 5.62
N ARG A 436 -14.07 10.49 6.00
CA ARG A 436 -14.33 11.65 5.15
C ARG A 436 -13.43 12.81 5.57
N PHE A 437 -13.31 13.79 4.68
CA PHE A 437 -12.47 14.97 4.83
C PHE A 437 -13.31 16.19 4.51
N GLY A 438 -13.59 17.01 5.52
CA GLY A 438 -14.47 18.18 5.42
C GLY A 438 -13.73 19.50 5.57
N ASP A 439 -14.38 20.58 5.17
CA ASP A 439 -14.01 21.96 5.43
C ASP A 439 -14.83 22.52 6.60
N ARG A 440 -14.15 22.93 7.69
CA ARG A 440 -14.76 23.39 8.94
C ARG A 440 -15.68 24.60 8.77
N TYR A 441 -15.46 25.40 7.74
CA TYR A 441 -16.20 26.64 7.50
C TYR A 441 -17.26 26.50 6.40
N ALA A 442 -17.29 25.38 5.69
CA ALA A 442 -18.26 25.12 4.62
C ALA A 442 -19.16 23.91 4.88
N ASP A 443 -18.65 22.88 5.55
CA ASP A 443 -19.33 21.62 5.77
C ASP A 443 -19.84 21.48 7.22
N PRO A 444 -21.04 20.92 7.44
CA PRO A 444 -21.48 20.51 8.78
C PRO A 444 -20.65 19.31 9.29
N GLY A 445 -20.67 19.06 10.61
CA GLY A 445 -20.08 17.85 11.19
C GLY A 445 -18.69 18.04 11.80
N ALA A 446 -18.18 19.28 11.90
CA ALA A 446 -16.90 19.58 12.54
C ALA A 446 -16.86 19.13 14.02
N GLU A 447 -18.01 19.04 14.68
CA GLU A 447 -18.18 18.50 16.03
C GLU A 447 -17.97 16.97 16.12
N GLN A 448 -18.02 16.26 14.99
CA GLN A 448 -17.74 14.82 14.87
C GLN A 448 -16.28 14.54 14.45
N GLU A 449 -15.40 15.54 14.61
CA GLU A 449 -14.00 15.42 14.24
C GLU A 449 -13.30 14.26 14.96
N MET A 450 -12.64 13.41 14.18
CA MET A 450 -11.78 12.34 14.67
C MET A 450 -10.52 12.92 15.33
N PRO A 451 -9.97 12.25 16.35
CA PRO A 451 -8.74 12.70 17.03
C PRO A 451 -7.50 12.38 16.18
N LEU A 452 -7.38 13.04 15.03
CA LEU A 452 -6.26 12.89 14.09
C LEU A 452 -5.38 14.14 14.04
N ALA A 453 -5.84 15.29 14.54
CA ALA A 453 -5.12 16.56 14.52
C ALA A 453 -3.94 16.60 15.54
N VAL A 454 -3.02 15.64 15.44
CA VAL A 454 -1.92 15.43 16.41
C VAL A 454 -1.12 16.71 16.64
N GLY A 455 -0.81 17.47 15.58
CA GLY A 455 -0.07 18.72 15.70
C GLY A 455 -0.80 19.76 16.58
N ARG A 456 -2.11 19.92 16.37
CA ARG A 456 -2.98 20.79 17.19
C ARG A 456 -3.04 20.29 18.62
N ASP A 457 -3.26 19.01 18.81
CA ASP A 457 -3.44 18.42 20.13
C ASP A 457 -2.14 18.53 20.96
N VAL A 458 -0.97 18.40 20.32
CA VAL A 458 0.34 18.68 20.94
C VAL A 458 0.50 20.16 21.29
N PHE A 459 0.12 21.08 20.39
CA PHE A 459 0.17 22.51 20.66
C PHE A 459 -0.69 22.89 21.89
N LEU A 460 -1.92 22.38 21.95
CA LEU A 460 -2.82 22.61 23.08
C LEU A 460 -2.29 21.99 24.38
N LEU A 461 -1.73 20.78 24.33
CA LEU A 461 -1.07 20.14 25.47
C LEU A 461 0.08 21.01 25.99
N ASN A 462 0.95 21.50 25.11
CA ASN A 462 2.08 22.34 25.48
C ASN A 462 1.62 23.67 26.11
N LYS A 463 0.57 24.30 25.57
CA LYS A 463 -0.05 25.50 26.16
C LYS A 463 -0.58 25.20 27.56
N LYS A 464 -1.22 24.05 27.76
CA LYS A 464 -1.75 23.66 29.07
C LYS A 464 -0.65 23.34 30.08
N ILE A 465 0.39 22.59 29.70
CA ILE A 465 1.55 22.29 30.55
C ILE A 465 2.17 23.59 31.07
N LYS A 466 2.37 24.59 30.20
CA LYS A 466 2.93 25.90 30.58
C LYS A 466 2.06 26.71 31.55
N SER A 467 0.76 26.39 31.67
CA SER A 467 -0.15 27.04 32.62
C SER A 467 -0.09 26.44 34.03
N VAL A 468 0.53 25.27 34.19
CA VAL A 468 0.68 24.59 35.48
C VAL A 468 2.04 24.98 36.08
N THR A 469 2.03 25.55 37.29
CA THR A 469 3.23 26.06 37.95
C THR A 469 4.00 24.99 38.71
N ASP A 470 3.32 23.94 39.16
CA ASP A 470 3.89 22.87 39.97
C ASP A 470 4.35 21.71 39.08
N ASP A 471 5.53 21.13 39.36
CA ASP A 471 6.01 19.92 38.68
C ASP A 471 5.32 18.67 39.24
N ILE A 472 4.03 18.53 38.92
CA ILE A 472 3.23 17.37 39.29
C ILE A 472 3.55 16.17 38.41
N SER A 473 3.16 14.98 38.85
CA SER A 473 3.23 13.79 38.01
C SER A 473 2.28 13.89 36.80
N VAL A 474 2.64 13.27 35.69
CA VAL A 474 1.78 13.11 34.52
C VAL A 474 0.46 12.42 34.91
N GLY A 475 0.49 11.46 35.83
CA GLY A 475 -0.70 10.81 36.36
C GLY A 475 -1.68 11.79 37.01
N THR A 476 -1.19 12.68 37.86
CA THR A 476 -1.99 13.76 38.47
C THR A 476 -2.49 14.74 37.40
N PHE A 477 -1.64 15.11 36.45
CA PHE A 477 -2.01 16.02 35.37
C PHE A 477 -3.19 15.49 34.55
N VAL A 478 -3.14 14.23 34.08
CA VAL A 478 -4.22 13.65 33.26
C VAL A 478 -5.47 13.28 34.07
N GLN A 479 -5.39 13.20 35.39
CA GLN A 479 -6.58 13.14 36.25
C GLN A 479 -7.31 14.49 36.29
N ASN A 480 -6.55 15.58 36.37
CA ASN A 480 -7.11 16.94 36.36
C ASN A 480 -7.52 17.42 34.97
N HIS A 481 -6.86 16.89 33.93
CA HIS A 481 -7.07 17.25 32.52
C HIS A 481 -7.21 15.99 31.64
N PRO A 482 -8.30 15.23 31.79
CA PRO A 482 -8.49 13.95 31.10
C PRO A 482 -8.53 14.07 29.56
N GLU A 483 -8.87 15.25 29.03
CA GLU A 483 -8.87 15.55 27.60
C GLU A 483 -7.49 15.33 26.94
N PHE A 484 -6.39 15.49 27.70
CA PHE A 484 -5.04 15.30 27.18
C PHE A 484 -4.51 13.86 27.29
N ARG A 485 -5.26 12.94 27.93
CA ARG A 485 -4.76 11.58 28.21
C ARG A 485 -4.28 10.86 26.96
N ASN A 486 -4.99 10.96 25.84
CA ASN A 486 -4.63 10.26 24.61
C ASN A 486 -3.38 10.84 23.95
N ILE A 487 -3.25 12.17 23.92
CA ILE A 487 -2.10 12.82 23.30
C ILE A 487 -0.83 12.66 24.17
N VAL A 488 -0.96 12.69 25.50
CA VAL A 488 0.15 12.39 26.42
C VAL A 488 0.67 10.96 26.20
N ARG A 489 -0.23 9.97 26.14
CA ARG A 489 0.10 8.57 25.81
C ARG A 489 0.87 8.47 24.50
N ARG A 490 0.37 9.14 23.46
CA ARG A 490 1.01 9.17 22.15
C ARG A 490 2.42 9.75 22.24
N VAL A 491 2.58 10.94 22.82
CA VAL A 491 3.88 11.63 22.98
C VAL A 491 4.88 10.74 23.72
N GLN A 492 4.52 10.22 24.90
CA GLN A 492 5.40 9.35 25.71
C GLN A 492 5.82 8.08 24.95
N THR A 493 4.98 7.57 24.06
CA THR A 493 5.30 6.40 23.25
C THR A 493 6.20 6.75 22.07
N VAL A 494 5.80 7.71 21.24
CA VAL A 494 6.39 7.97 19.91
C VAL A 494 7.76 8.67 19.98
N VAL A 495 8.14 9.26 21.12
CA VAL A 495 9.49 9.79 21.33
C VAL A 495 10.58 8.70 21.18
N ARG A 496 10.21 7.42 21.36
CA ARG A 496 11.08 6.25 21.14
C ARG A 496 11.14 5.81 19.67
N PHE A 497 10.32 6.40 18.80
CA PHE A 497 10.10 5.97 17.42
C PHE A 497 10.22 7.18 16.46
N PRO A 498 11.43 7.55 16.01
CA PRO A 498 11.67 8.84 15.34
C PRO A 498 10.82 9.13 14.08
N TYR A 499 10.43 8.08 13.36
CA TYR A 499 9.61 8.15 12.12
C TYR A 499 8.11 7.93 12.36
N ALA A 500 7.64 7.98 13.61
CA ALA A 500 6.26 7.63 13.96
C ALA A 500 5.23 8.73 13.67
N GLU A 501 5.69 9.96 13.46
CA GLU A 501 4.84 11.13 13.24
C GLU A 501 4.98 11.68 11.83
N ILE A 502 3.83 12.01 11.22
CA ILE A 502 3.78 12.86 10.03
C ILE A 502 4.04 14.29 10.51
N ARG A 503 5.13 14.89 10.03
CA ARG A 503 5.62 16.19 10.49
C ARG A 503 5.10 17.34 9.63
N ASP A 504 3.80 17.34 9.36
CA ASP A 504 3.08 18.39 8.65
C ASP A 504 1.68 18.56 9.26
N ASN A 505 1.06 19.70 9.03
CA ASN A 505 -0.29 19.97 9.51
C ASN A 505 -1.34 19.25 8.66
N ILE A 506 -1.92 18.18 9.21
CA ILE A 506 -2.91 17.38 8.49
C ILE A 506 -4.34 17.95 8.51
N VAL A 507 -4.53 19.09 9.18
CA VAL A 507 -5.80 19.84 9.23
C VAL A 507 -5.70 21.22 8.56
N ASP A 508 -4.60 21.46 7.85
CA ASP A 508 -4.35 22.67 7.06
C ASP A 508 -5.24 22.74 5.80
N ALA A 509 -5.58 23.94 5.36
CA ALA A 509 -6.28 24.19 4.11
C ALA A 509 -5.61 23.54 2.88
N GLU A 510 -4.27 23.56 2.84
CA GLU A 510 -3.45 23.02 1.74
C GLU A 510 -3.19 21.51 1.84
N MET A 511 -3.71 20.85 2.88
CA MET A 511 -3.52 19.43 3.09
C MET A 511 -4.17 18.60 1.97
N ARG A 512 -3.37 17.71 1.37
CA ARG A 512 -3.81 16.80 0.31
C ARG A 512 -3.84 15.35 0.81
N PRO A 513 -5.03 14.75 1.03
CA PRO A 513 -5.15 13.36 1.46
C PRO A 513 -4.44 12.35 0.56
N ILE A 514 -4.37 12.64 -0.75
CA ILE A 514 -3.74 11.77 -1.72
C ILE A 514 -2.25 11.48 -1.43
N ASP A 515 -1.53 12.38 -0.76
CA ASP A 515 -0.13 12.17 -0.40
C ASP A 515 0.02 11.06 0.65
N LEU A 516 -0.92 10.99 1.60
CA LEU A 516 -1.03 9.89 2.57
C LEU A 516 -1.38 8.58 1.87
N LEU A 517 -2.34 8.62 0.95
CA LEU A 517 -2.77 7.43 0.20
C LEU A 517 -1.60 6.86 -0.60
N ARG A 518 -0.90 7.71 -1.36
CA ARG A 518 0.25 7.30 -2.17
C ARG A 518 1.37 6.69 -1.31
N PHE A 519 1.66 7.28 -0.16
CA PHE A 519 2.66 6.74 0.75
C PHE A 519 2.35 5.30 1.18
N LYS A 520 1.12 5.05 1.66
CA LYS A 520 0.71 3.71 2.08
C LYS A 520 0.70 2.73 0.91
N LEU A 521 0.17 3.15 -0.23
CA LEU A 521 0.08 2.34 -1.45
C LEU A 521 1.46 2.00 -2.03
N ALA A 522 2.44 2.89 -1.90
CA ALA A 522 3.82 2.61 -2.25
C ALA A 522 4.38 1.45 -1.39
N PHE A 523 4.10 1.42 -0.08
CA PHE A 523 4.45 0.27 0.77
C PHE A 523 3.69 -1.01 0.41
N PHE A 524 2.47 -0.92 -0.14
CA PHE A 524 1.80 -2.11 -0.68
C PHE A 524 2.56 -2.66 -1.89
N GLY A 525 3.16 -1.77 -2.69
CA GLY A 525 3.83 -2.09 -3.96
C GLY A 525 3.05 -1.60 -5.18
N ALA A 526 2.10 -0.68 -4.98
CA ALA A 526 1.30 -0.13 -6.05
C ALA A 526 2.14 0.73 -7.01
N SER A 527 1.66 0.85 -8.24
CA SER A 527 2.25 1.70 -9.27
C SER A 527 1.17 2.41 -10.10
N LYS A 528 1.61 3.29 -11.02
CA LYS A 528 0.77 4.09 -11.91
C LYS A 528 -0.36 4.83 -11.17
N PHE A 529 0.02 5.68 -10.21
CA PHE A 529 -0.91 6.51 -9.45
C PHE A 529 -1.62 7.49 -10.39
N ASP A 530 -2.94 7.37 -10.50
CA ASP A 530 -3.80 8.19 -11.36
C ASP A 530 -4.82 8.91 -10.46
N PRO A 531 -4.45 10.09 -9.91
CA PRO A 531 -5.38 10.94 -9.17
C PRO A 531 -6.61 11.25 -10.03
N LYS A 532 -7.80 11.03 -9.47
CA LYS A 532 -9.07 11.44 -10.09
C LYS A 532 -9.73 12.60 -9.35
N SER A 533 -9.22 12.92 -8.17
CA SER A 533 -9.45 14.14 -7.40
C SER A 533 -8.38 14.19 -6.30
N GLU A 534 -8.41 15.21 -5.44
CA GLU A 534 -7.55 15.29 -4.26
C GLU A 534 -7.85 14.22 -3.19
N LEU A 535 -9.00 13.54 -3.29
CA LEU A 535 -9.50 12.61 -2.27
C LEU A 535 -9.32 11.14 -2.62
N TRP A 536 -9.05 10.81 -3.89
CA TRP A 536 -8.91 9.42 -4.32
C TRP A 536 -8.05 9.26 -5.58
N THR A 537 -7.43 8.09 -5.70
CA THR A 537 -6.52 7.73 -6.79
C THR A 537 -6.80 6.32 -7.30
N ARG A 538 -6.57 6.10 -8.59
CA ARG A 538 -6.51 4.76 -9.20
C ARG A 538 -5.06 4.28 -9.19
N ILE A 539 -4.91 2.99 -8.94
CA ILE A 539 -3.62 2.30 -8.94
C ILE A 539 -3.78 0.89 -9.49
N THR A 540 -2.66 0.26 -9.85
CA THR A 540 -2.63 -1.15 -10.23
C THR A 540 -1.81 -1.95 -9.22
N LEU A 541 -2.38 -3.07 -8.76
CA LEU A 541 -1.77 -4.05 -7.85
C LEU A 541 -1.32 -5.29 -8.63
N PHE A 542 -0.20 -5.90 -8.21
CA PHE A 542 0.38 -7.12 -8.82
C PHE A 542 0.63 -7.04 -10.33
N GLN A 543 0.73 -5.83 -10.89
CA GLN A 543 1.07 -5.66 -12.29
C GLN A 543 2.51 -6.16 -12.53
N GLY A 544 2.70 -7.10 -13.47
CA GLY A 544 4.01 -7.73 -13.72
C GLY A 544 4.32 -8.92 -12.83
N ALA A 545 3.55 -9.16 -11.76
CA ALA A 545 3.80 -10.28 -10.85
C ALA A 545 3.55 -11.64 -11.54
N PRO A 546 4.35 -12.69 -11.22
CA PRO A 546 4.14 -14.02 -11.77
C PRO A 546 2.76 -14.57 -11.39
N LEU A 547 2.13 -15.31 -12.31
CA LEU A 547 0.97 -16.16 -12.03
C LEU A 547 1.40 -17.47 -11.34
N PRO A 548 0.47 -18.26 -10.78
CA PRO A 548 0.80 -19.47 -10.03
C PRO A 548 1.69 -20.48 -10.75
N ASP A 549 1.49 -20.65 -12.05
CA ASP A 549 2.27 -21.53 -12.93
C ASP A 549 3.62 -20.93 -13.36
N GLN A 550 3.84 -19.63 -13.09
CA GLN A 550 5.02 -18.87 -13.49
C GLN A 550 6.06 -18.71 -12.36
N PHE A 551 5.84 -19.30 -11.18
CA PHE A 551 6.82 -19.30 -10.08
C PHE A 551 8.01 -20.27 -10.31
N VAL A 552 8.29 -20.65 -11.56
CA VAL A 552 9.38 -21.55 -11.92
C VAL A 552 10.68 -20.76 -12.09
N GLY A 553 11.67 -20.99 -11.22
CA GLY A 553 13.01 -20.38 -11.30
C GLY A 553 13.25 -19.20 -10.35
N ASN A 554 14.38 -18.50 -10.52
CA ASN A 554 14.79 -17.37 -9.64
C ASN A 554 14.09 -16.03 -9.98
N ASP A 555 13.24 -15.97 -11.01
CA ASP A 555 12.65 -14.72 -11.54
C ASP A 555 11.40 -14.21 -10.77
N SER A 556 11.01 -14.89 -9.69
CA SER A 556 9.77 -14.60 -8.94
C SER A 556 9.67 -13.20 -8.31
N ASP A 557 10.77 -12.45 -8.28
CA ASP A 557 10.85 -11.11 -7.68
C ASP A 557 11.33 -10.03 -8.67
N GLU A 558 11.54 -10.35 -9.95
CA GLU A 558 12.05 -9.41 -10.96
C GLU A 558 10.93 -8.71 -11.75
N TRP A 559 9.94 -8.17 -11.03
CA TRP A 559 8.75 -7.53 -11.62
C TRP A 559 8.56 -6.06 -11.23
N ALA A 560 9.61 -5.39 -10.76
CA ALA A 560 9.58 -3.94 -10.55
C ALA A 560 9.36 -3.19 -11.87
N PHE A 561 8.65 -2.06 -11.80
CA PHE A 561 8.42 -1.15 -12.94
C PHE A 561 7.91 -1.84 -14.21
N PRO A 562 6.75 -2.53 -14.16
CA PRO A 562 6.21 -3.22 -15.32
C PRO A 562 5.86 -2.23 -16.43
N PHE A 563 6.29 -2.51 -17.64
CA PHE A 563 5.98 -1.74 -18.85
C PHE A 563 5.40 -2.68 -19.91
N CYS A 564 4.80 -2.10 -20.94
CA CYS A 564 4.17 -2.82 -22.04
C CYS A 564 5.13 -3.87 -22.63
N PRO A 565 4.74 -5.15 -22.70
CA PRO A 565 5.60 -6.18 -23.27
C PRO A 565 5.73 -5.98 -24.78
N ASP A 566 6.97 -6.07 -25.27
CA ASP A 566 7.27 -6.01 -26.71
C ASP A 566 6.93 -7.37 -27.35
N ILE A 567 5.68 -7.51 -27.76
CA ILE A 567 5.19 -8.71 -28.42
C ILE A 567 5.05 -8.36 -29.89
N VAL A 568 6.03 -8.78 -30.69
CA VAL A 568 5.87 -8.80 -32.15
C VAL A 568 4.62 -9.61 -32.44
N ALA A 569 3.61 -8.95 -33.02
CA ALA A 569 2.36 -9.59 -33.39
C ALA A 569 2.68 -10.74 -34.36
N ALA A 570 2.61 -11.97 -33.87
CA ALA A 570 2.80 -13.18 -34.64
C ALA A 570 1.59 -13.45 -35.55
#